data_AF-A0AAW9IYL0-F1
#
_entry.id   AF-A0AAW9IYL0-F1
#
_cell.length_a   1.000
_cell.length_b   1.000
_cell.length_c   1.000
_cell.angle_alpha   90.00
_cell.angle_beta   90.00
_cell.angle_gamma   90.00
#
_symmetry.space_group_name_H-M   'P 1'
#
loop_
_entity.id
_entity.type
_entity.pdbx_description
1 polymer ?
#
loop_
_entity_poly.entity_id
_entity_poly.type
_entity_poly.pdbx_seq_one_letter_code
_entity_poly.pdbx_strand_id
1 'polypeptide(L)'
;TLPSVWILAILQDFFWSFGIHGASVVGSIARPIWLILLEQNSAAAAAGTSLPAIAAEPFFQWFLYIGGSGCTIGLILSLTFFGKSTYGKTIGRAALVPGIFNINEPIVFGAPIVLNPTLIIPFITTPLVTGTLAWFATSWGLVNRVQL
;
A
#
# COMPACT_ATOMS: atom_id res chain seq x y z
N THR A 1 0.91 16.04 0.53
CA THR A 1 -0.35 16.38 -0.18
C THR A 1 -0.86 15.13 -0.89
N LEU A 2 -2.05 15.14 -1.51
CA LEU A 2 -2.52 13.97 -2.27
C LEU A 2 -1.62 13.64 -3.48
N PRO A 3 -1.15 14.61 -4.29
CA PRO A 3 -0.21 14.30 -5.38
C PRO A 3 1.09 13.64 -4.90
N SER A 4 1.63 14.01 -3.72
CA SER A 4 2.82 13.35 -3.19
C SER A 4 2.55 11.88 -2.81
N VAL A 5 1.35 11.58 -2.29
CA VAL A 5 0.94 10.19 -2.02
C VAL A 5 0.92 9.37 -3.31
N TRP A 6 0.32 9.90 -4.37
CA TRP A 6 0.27 9.23 -5.67
C TRP A 6 1.66 8.99 -6.26
N ILE A 7 2.55 9.99 -6.23
CA ILE A 7 3.92 9.84 -6.75
C ILE A 7 4.66 8.72 -6.02
N LEU A 8 4.58 8.68 -4.69
CA LEU A 8 5.25 7.64 -3.90
C LEU A 8 4.67 6.24 -4.18
N ALA A 9 3.35 6.13 -4.28
CA ALA A 9 2.69 4.87 -4.62
C ALA A 9 3.07 4.37 -6.03
N ILE A 10 2.99 5.25 -7.04
CA ILE A 10 3.37 4.93 -8.42
C ILE A 10 4.83 4.48 -8.48
N LEU A 11 5.76 5.20 -7.86
CA LEU A 11 7.17 4.82 -7.88
C LEU A 11 7.40 3.46 -7.23
N GLN A 12 6.78 3.21 -6.08
CA GLN A 12 6.92 1.94 -5.38
C GLN A 12 6.42 0.78 -6.25
N ASP A 13 5.22 0.89 -6.80
CA ASP A 13 4.60 -0.19 -7.58
C ASP A 13 5.24 -0.33 -8.96
N PHE A 14 5.76 0.77 -9.53
CA PHE A 14 6.58 0.77 -10.74
C PHE A 14 7.84 -0.07 -10.54
N PHE A 15 8.61 0.12 -9.46
CA PHE A 15 9.80 -0.70 -9.22
C PHE A 15 9.44 -2.19 -9.06
N TRP A 16 8.35 -2.49 -8.34
CA TRP A 16 7.86 -3.85 -8.20
C TRP A 16 7.43 -4.48 -9.52
N SER A 17 6.91 -3.68 -10.46
CA SER A 17 6.56 -4.14 -11.81
C SER A 17 7.77 -4.71 -12.58
N PHE A 18 9.00 -4.34 -12.18
CA PHE A 18 10.27 -4.86 -12.72
C PHE A 18 11.01 -5.79 -11.74
N GLY A 19 10.36 -6.23 -10.65
CA GLY A 19 10.95 -7.14 -9.66
C GLY A 19 11.94 -6.48 -8.69
N ILE A 20 11.98 -5.14 -8.63
CA ILE A 20 12.78 -4.39 -7.67
C ILE A 20 11.90 -4.08 -6.45
N HIS A 21 12.42 -4.30 -5.24
CA HIS A 21 11.66 -4.07 -4.01
C HIS A 21 11.38 -2.57 -3.77
N GLY A 22 10.30 -2.07 -4.36
CA GLY A 22 10.00 -0.64 -4.45
C GLY A 22 9.84 0.06 -3.10
N ALA A 23 9.29 -0.64 -2.10
CA ALA A 23 9.13 -0.09 -0.75
C ALA A 23 10.48 0.21 -0.09
N SER A 24 11.53 -0.55 -0.42
CA SER A 24 12.88 -0.29 0.10
C SER A 24 13.52 0.89 -0.63
N VAL A 25 13.38 0.94 -1.96
CA VAL A 25 13.93 2.01 -2.79
C VAL A 25 13.30 3.35 -2.44
N VAL A 26 11.97 3.45 -2.52
CA VAL A 26 11.23 4.68 -2.19
C VAL A 26 11.38 5.00 -0.71
N GLY A 27 11.29 3.99 0.16
CA GLY A 27 11.42 4.15 1.61
C GLY A 27 12.77 4.74 2.02
N SER A 28 13.88 4.40 1.34
CA SER A 28 15.21 4.96 1.66
C SER A 28 15.28 6.49 1.56
N ILE A 29 14.42 7.09 0.75
CA ILE A 29 14.35 8.54 0.53
C ILE A 29 13.18 9.15 1.32
N ALA A 30 12.03 8.46 1.37
CA ALA A 30 10.81 8.97 1.96
C ALA A 30 10.77 8.87 3.50
N ARG A 31 11.44 7.87 4.10
CA ARG A 31 11.37 7.60 5.55
C ARG A 31 11.71 8.81 6.42
N PRO A 32 12.81 9.57 6.16
CA PRO A 32 13.12 10.75 6.98
C PRO A 32 11.98 11.77 7.00
N ILE A 33 11.32 11.97 5.85
CA ILE A 33 10.18 12.89 5.72
C ILE A 33 8.98 12.34 6.48
N TRP A 34 8.67 11.06 6.32
CA TRP A 34 7.57 10.43 7.04
C TRP A 34 7.73 10.46 8.56
N LEU A 35 8.96 10.29 9.07
CA LEU A 35 9.25 10.39 10.50
C LEU A 35 8.99 11.80 11.02
N ILE A 36 9.40 12.84 10.30
CA ILE A 36 9.09 14.24 10.66
C ILE A 36 7.57 14.47 10.72
N LEU A 37 6.82 13.98 9.73
CA LEU A 37 5.35 14.12 9.69
C LEU A 37 4.68 13.38 10.86
N LEU A 38 5.18 12.19 11.19
CA LEU A 38 4.66 11.38 12.29
C LEU A 38 4.94 12.04 13.64
N GLU A 39 6.16 12.56 13.84
CA GLU A 39 6.56 13.28 15.05
C GLU A 39 5.72 14.55 15.25
N GLN A 40 5.48 15.33 14.19
CA GLN A 40 4.61 16.50 14.24
C GLN A 40 3.17 16.14 14.67
N ASN A 41 2.64 15.03 14.17
CA ASN A 41 1.32 14.54 14.57
C ASN A 41 1.30 14.09 16.03
N SER A 42 2.31 13.34 16.49
CA SER A 42 2.41 12.89 17.88
C SER A 42 2.56 14.06 18.87
N ALA A 43 3.34 15.09 18.51
CA ALA A 43 3.45 16.30 19.32
C ALA A 43 2.14 17.08 19.39
N ALA A 44 1.44 17.24 18.26
CA ALA A 44 0.13 17.89 18.22
C ALA A 44 -0.90 17.13 19.07
N ALA A 45 -0.89 15.80 19.01
CA ALA A 45 -1.74 14.92 19.80
C ALA A 45 -1.49 15.08 21.30
N ALA A 46 -0.22 15.07 21.73
CA ALA A 46 0.18 15.27 23.12
C ALA A 46 -0.23 16.65 23.66
N ALA A 47 -0.23 17.68 22.79
CA ALA A 47 -0.70 19.02 23.12
C ALA A 47 -2.24 19.18 23.05
N GLY A 48 -2.98 18.15 22.67
CA GLY A 48 -4.44 18.22 22.48
C GLY A 48 -4.88 19.11 21.31
N THR A 49 -4.01 19.28 20.31
CA THR A 49 -4.25 20.11 19.13
C THR A 49 -4.47 19.27 17.87
N SER A 50 -4.92 19.90 16.78
CA SER A 50 -5.19 19.20 15.52
C SER A 50 -3.92 18.66 14.86
N LEU A 51 -3.91 17.38 14.51
CA LEU A 51 -2.80 16.72 13.81
C LEU A 51 -2.57 17.35 12.42
N PRO A 52 -1.38 17.88 12.11
CA PRO A 52 -1.15 18.65 10.87
C PRO A 52 -1.03 17.79 9.60
N ALA A 53 -0.56 16.54 9.68
CA ALA A 53 -0.22 15.72 8.52
C ALA A 53 -1.17 14.54 8.30
N ILE A 54 -1.52 14.26 7.04
CA ILE A 54 -2.29 13.06 6.65
C ILE A 54 -1.34 11.93 6.20
N ALA A 55 -0.35 12.24 5.37
CA ALA A 55 0.49 11.26 4.69
C ALA A 55 1.80 10.90 5.44
N ALA A 56 1.70 10.60 6.74
CA ALA A 56 2.78 9.92 7.45
C ALA A 56 2.88 8.44 7.00
N GLU A 57 4.00 7.75 7.22
CA GLU A 57 4.23 6.39 6.69
C GLU A 57 3.08 5.40 6.96
N PRO A 58 2.49 5.32 8.17
CA PRO A 58 1.41 4.35 8.42
C PRO A 58 0.16 4.58 7.58
N PHE A 59 -0.08 5.80 7.07
CA PHE A 59 -1.17 6.04 6.11
C PHE A 59 -1.01 5.17 4.85
N PHE A 60 0.22 5.03 4.35
CA PHE A 60 0.51 4.17 3.21
C PHE A 60 0.33 2.70 3.58
N GLN A 61 0.87 2.28 4.73
CA GLN A 61 0.79 0.90 5.20
C GLN A 61 -0.66 0.42 5.41
N TRP A 62 -1.52 1.28 5.96
CA TRP A 62 -2.89 0.90 6.32
C TRP A 62 -3.88 0.99 5.17
N PHE A 63 -3.67 1.89 4.21
CA PHE A 63 -4.67 2.17 3.17
C PHE A 63 -4.21 1.85 1.75
N LEU A 64 -2.90 1.89 1.49
CA LEU A 64 -2.36 1.65 0.14
C LEU A 64 -1.69 0.28 0.02
N TYR A 65 -1.12 -0.24 1.11
CA TYR A 65 -0.31 -1.47 1.09
C TYR A 65 -0.99 -2.65 1.77
N ILE A 66 -2.33 -2.71 1.72
CA ILE A 66 -3.09 -3.82 2.30
C ILE A 66 -2.84 -5.09 1.49
N GLY A 67 -2.26 -6.09 2.14
CA GLY A 67 -1.78 -7.28 1.45
C GLY A 67 -0.42 -7.12 0.80
N GLY A 68 0.32 -6.03 1.08
CA GLY A 68 1.61 -5.67 0.46
C GLY A 68 1.49 -4.59 -0.61
N SER A 69 2.55 -4.40 -1.42
CA SER A 69 2.54 -3.45 -2.54
C SER A 69 1.41 -3.74 -3.54
N GLY A 70 0.89 -2.70 -4.20
CA GLY A 70 -0.25 -2.85 -5.11
C GLY A 70 -1.61 -3.19 -4.48
N CYS A 71 -1.73 -3.16 -3.14
CA CYS A 71 -2.95 -3.54 -2.43
C CYS A 71 -3.41 -4.98 -2.78
N THR A 72 -2.47 -5.92 -2.79
CA THR A 72 -2.68 -7.27 -3.36
C THR A 72 -3.65 -8.16 -2.59
N ILE A 73 -4.15 -7.75 -1.41
CA ILE A 73 -5.10 -8.57 -0.65
C ILE A 73 -6.35 -8.91 -1.47
N GLY A 74 -6.84 -7.97 -2.29
CA GLY A 74 -8.01 -8.20 -3.12
C GLY A 74 -7.78 -9.29 -4.17
N LEU A 75 -6.59 -9.30 -4.79
CA LEU A 75 -6.18 -10.33 -5.75
C LEU A 75 -6.01 -11.69 -5.07
N ILE A 76 -5.38 -11.72 -3.89
CA ILE A 76 -5.16 -12.94 -3.10
C ILE A 76 -6.51 -13.58 -2.75
N LEU A 77 -7.47 -12.81 -2.23
CA LEU A 77 -8.82 -13.28 -1.92
C LEU A 77 -9.55 -13.75 -3.18
N SER A 78 -9.43 -12.99 -4.27
CA SER A 78 -10.04 -13.34 -5.56
C SER A 78 -9.56 -14.70 -6.08
N LEU A 79 -8.25 -14.93 -6.11
CA LEU A 79 -7.67 -16.19 -6.55
C LEU A 79 -8.00 -17.35 -5.61
N THR A 80 -8.02 -17.10 -4.30
CA THR A 80 -8.29 -18.12 -3.28
C THR A 80 -9.72 -18.66 -3.35
N PHE A 81 -10.71 -17.76 -3.46
CA PHE A 81 -12.13 -18.11 -3.33
C PHE A 81 -12.87 -18.20 -4.67
N PHE A 82 -12.47 -17.39 -5.66
CA PHE A 82 -13.17 -17.27 -6.94
C PHE A 82 -12.33 -17.72 -8.14
N GLY A 83 -11.04 -18.02 -7.94
CA GLY A 83 -10.16 -18.54 -8.98
C GLY A 83 -10.74 -19.82 -9.61
N LYS A 84 -10.67 -19.96 -10.93
CA LYS A 84 -11.15 -21.15 -11.64
C LYS A 84 -10.04 -22.17 -11.91
N SER A 85 -8.82 -21.69 -12.18
CA SER A 85 -7.67 -22.55 -12.47
C SER A 85 -7.06 -23.12 -11.19
N THR A 86 -6.53 -24.35 -11.29
CA THR A 86 -5.78 -24.98 -10.20
C THR A 86 -4.60 -24.12 -9.79
N TYR A 87 -3.84 -23.60 -10.77
CA TYR A 87 -2.70 -22.72 -10.53
C TYR A 87 -3.08 -21.47 -9.73
N GLY A 88 -4.14 -20.75 -10.16
CA GLY A 88 -4.60 -19.53 -9.49
C GLY A 88 -5.01 -19.79 -8.04
N LYS A 89 -5.81 -20.84 -7.80
CA LYS A 89 -6.19 -21.24 -6.44
C LYS A 89 -5.00 -21.58 -5.57
N THR A 90 -4.02 -22.31 -6.10
CA THR A 90 -2.81 -22.72 -5.37
C THR A 90 -2.00 -21.49 -4.95
N ILE A 91 -1.73 -20.57 -5.89
CA ILE A 91 -0.98 -19.34 -5.58
C ILE A 91 -1.76 -18.45 -4.61
N GLY A 92 -3.07 -18.27 -4.79
CA GLY A 92 -3.90 -17.48 -3.88
C GLY A 92 -3.83 -18.02 -2.44
N ARG A 93 -3.98 -19.34 -2.25
CA ARG A 93 -3.89 -19.97 -0.93
C ARG A 93 -2.49 -19.88 -0.32
N ALA A 94 -1.44 -20.06 -1.13
CA ALA A 94 -0.06 -19.93 -0.68
C ALA A 94 0.27 -18.49 -0.24
N ALA A 95 -0.34 -17.50 -0.90
CA ALA A 95 -0.15 -16.09 -0.59
C ALA A 95 -1.08 -15.55 0.52
N LEU A 96 -2.11 -16.29 0.94
CA LEU A 96 -3.12 -15.79 1.87
C LEU A 96 -2.55 -15.41 3.24
N VAL A 97 -1.84 -16.34 3.88
CA VAL A 97 -1.21 -16.11 5.19
C VAL A 97 -0.19 -14.97 5.12
N PRO A 98 0.83 -14.99 4.22
CA PRO A 98 1.79 -13.89 4.17
C PRO A 98 1.11 -12.56 3.80
N GLY A 99 0.09 -12.58 2.93
CA GLY A 99 -0.67 -11.39 2.57
C GLY A 99 -1.38 -10.73 3.75
N ILE A 100 -1.90 -11.49 4.72
CA ILE A 100 -2.48 -10.92 5.95
C ILE A 100 -1.44 -10.11 6.74
N PHE A 101 -0.17 -10.49 6.66
CA PHE A 101 0.95 -9.78 7.27
C PHE A 101 1.65 -8.80 6.31
N ASN A 102 1.00 -8.43 5.21
CA ASN A 102 1.51 -7.53 4.17
C ASN A 102 2.82 -8.01 3.49
N ILE A 103 3.06 -9.32 3.48
CA ILE A 103 4.15 -9.96 2.73
C ILE A 103 3.55 -10.52 1.44
N ASN A 104 4.04 -10.10 0.28
CA ASN A 104 3.33 -10.33 -0.98
C ASN A 104 4.21 -10.81 -2.15
N GLU A 105 5.47 -11.15 -1.90
CA GLU A 105 6.35 -11.82 -2.86
C GLU A 105 5.70 -13.09 -3.45
N PRO A 106 5.01 -13.95 -2.67
CA PRO A 106 4.36 -15.13 -3.23
C PRO A 106 3.31 -14.82 -4.28
N ILE A 107 2.60 -13.68 -4.17
CA ILE A 107 1.61 -13.27 -5.18
C ILE A 107 2.26 -12.46 -6.31
N VAL A 108 3.21 -11.57 -6.01
CA VAL A 108 3.87 -10.73 -7.00
C VAL A 108 4.67 -11.58 -8.00
N PHE A 109 5.40 -12.59 -7.53
CA PHE A 109 6.14 -13.50 -8.38
C PHE A 109 5.30 -14.71 -8.83
N GLY A 110 4.39 -15.20 -7.98
CA GLY A 110 3.58 -16.39 -8.28
C GLY A 110 2.40 -16.14 -9.22
N ALA A 111 1.74 -14.97 -9.17
CA ALA A 111 0.68 -14.60 -10.13
C ALA A 111 1.22 -13.94 -11.40
N PRO A 112 2.49 -14.19 -11.74
CA PRO A 112 3.47 -13.24 -12.31
C PRO A 112 2.91 -11.83 -12.55
N ILE A 113 2.90 -10.99 -11.50
CA ILE A 113 2.61 -9.55 -11.66
C ILE A 113 3.82 -8.86 -12.30
N VAL A 114 5.02 -9.26 -11.89
CA VAL A 114 6.29 -8.76 -12.45
C VAL A 114 6.32 -8.99 -13.96
N LEU A 115 6.60 -7.93 -14.71
CA LEU A 115 6.68 -7.91 -16.18
C LEU A 115 5.38 -8.33 -16.91
N ASN A 116 4.23 -8.35 -16.23
CA ASN A 116 2.93 -8.66 -16.84
C ASN A 116 2.08 -7.40 -17.00
N PRO A 117 1.99 -6.82 -18.21
CA PRO A 117 1.28 -5.56 -18.43
C PRO A 117 -0.18 -5.58 -17.98
N THR A 118 -0.85 -6.73 -18.08
CA THR A 118 -2.25 -6.88 -17.69
C THR A 118 -2.43 -6.76 -16.18
N LEU A 119 -1.49 -7.29 -15.38
CA LEU A 119 -1.57 -7.24 -13.92
C LEU A 119 -0.89 -5.99 -13.33
N ILE A 120 0.09 -5.41 -14.03
CA ILE A 120 0.74 -4.15 -13.64
C ILE A 120 -0.28 -2.99 -13.57
N ILE A 121 -1.21 -2.92 -14.52
CA ILE A 121 -2.23 -1.85 -14.55
C ILE A 121 -3.07 -1.82 -13.25
N PRO A 122 -3.76 -2.91 -12.84
CA PRO A 122 -4.49 -2.92 -11.58
C PRO A 122 -3.56 -2.83 -10.36
N PHE A 123 -2.34 -3.38 -10.43
CA PHE A 123 -1.36 -3.29 -9.36
C PHE A 123 -0.96 -1.84 -9.04
N ILE A 124 -0.78 -0.98 -10.05
CA ILE A 124 -0.46 0.44 -9.86
C ILE A 124 -1.71 1.26 -9.54
N THR A 125 -2.84 0.99 -10.20
CA THR A 125 -4.04 1.84 -10.07
C THR A 125 -4.83 1.59 -8.78
N THR A 126 -4.82 0.37 -8.23
CA THR A 126 -5.58 0.04 -7.01
C THR A 126 -5.14 0.88 -5.81
N PRO A 127 -3.84 1.02 -5.48
CA PRO A 127 -3.39 1.88 -4.39
C PRO A 127 -3.71 3.36 -4.59
N LEU A 128 -3.79 3.83 -5.84
CA LEU A 128 -4.20 5.21 -6.12
C LEU A 128 -5.67 5.43 -5.76
N VAL A 129 -6.53 4.46 -6.09
CA VAL A 129 -7.94 4.52 -5.72
C VAL A 129 -8.09 4.46 -4.20
N THR A 130 -7.51 3.46 -3.53
CA THR A 130 -7.65 3.32 -2.07
C THR A 130 -7.02 4.48 -1.32
N GLY A 131 -5.86 4.97 -1.77
CA GLY A 131 -5.20 6.13 -1.18
C GLY A 131 -5.98 7.43 -1.37
N THR A 132 -6.65 7.61 -2.51
CA THR A 132 -7.53 8.78 -2.73
C THR A 132 -8.74 8.75 -1.80
N LEU A 133 -9.39 7.59 -1.68
CA LEU A 133 -10.51 7.40 -0.77
C LEU A 133 -10.10 7.66 0.69
N ALA A 134 -8.97 7.08 1.12
CA ALA A 134 -8.44 7.27 2.47
C ALA A 134 -8.04 8.73 2.73
N TRP A 135 -7.46 9.41 1.74
CA TRP A 135 -7.11 10.83 1.85
C TRP A 135 -8.35 11.68 2.11
N PHE A 136 -9.41 11.52 1.31
CA PHE A 136 -10.63 12.30 1.50
C PHE A 136 -11.33 11.96 2.81
N ALA A 137 -11.46 10.68 3.15
CA ALA A 137 -12.02 10.24 4.43
C ALA A 137 -11.26 10.86 5.62
N THR A 138 -9.92 10.92 5.55
CA THR A 138 -9.10 11.54 6.59
C THR A 138 -9.21 13.06 6.59
N SER A 139 -9.28 13.69 5.41
CA SER A 139 -9.40 15.15 5.29
C SER A 139 -10.75 15.68 5.78
N TRP A 140 -11.82 14.90 5.65
CA TRP A 140 -13.16 15.22 6.13
C TRP A 140 -13.40 14.81 7.59
N GLY A 141 -12.40 14.23 8.27
CA GLY A 141 -12.51 13.81 9.67
C GLY A 141 -13.34 12.55 9.89
N LEU A 142 -13.62 11.76 8.84
CA LEU A 142 -14.27 10.45 8.96
C LEU A 142 -13.29 9.39 9.49
N VAL A 143 -11.99 9.60 9.25
CA VAL A 143 -10.89 8.75 9.72
C VAL A 143 -9.86 9.66 10.40
N ASN A 144 -9.33 9.23 11.54
CA ASN A 144 -8.30 9.99 12.25
C ASN A 144 -6.98 9.99 11.47
N ARG A 145 -6.25 11.11 11.56
CA ARG A 145 -4.87 11.18 11.09
C ARG A 145 -3.99 10.28 11.97
N VAL A 146 -2.90 9.79 11.38
CA VAL A 146 -1.96 8.89 12.07
C VAL A 146 -1.16 9.64 13.13
N GLN A 147 -1.05 9.08 14.32
CA GLN A 147 -0.14 9.50 15.40
C GLN A 147 0.44 8.26 16.08
N LEU A 148 1.51 8.42 16.87
CA LEU A 148 2.00 7.39 17.79
C LEU A 148 1.26 7.43 19.13
#